data_AF-A0A7J9K7I4-F1
#
_entry.id   AF-A0A7J9K7I4-F1
#
_cell.length_a   1.000
_cell.length_b   1.000
_cell.length_c   1.000
_cell.angle_alpha   90.00
_cell.angle_beta   90.00
_cell.angle_gamma   90.00
#
_symmetry.space_group_name_H-M   'P 1'
#
loop_
_entity.id
_entity.type
_entity.pdbx_description
1 polymer ?
#
loop_
_entity_poly.entity_id
_entity_poly.type
_entity_poly.pdbx_seq_one_letter_code
_entity_poly.pdbx_strand_id
1 'polypeptide(L)'
;MTDVEGNFPNLSLEDEEEQSMRVTLVNVGHLIGGISISDLNKGKFLFRLYHKVDVDRIEAGGPWNFNSHLLVTHRLKYGDDPKTMLL
;
A
#
# COMPACT_ATOMS: atom_id res chain seq x y z
N MET A 1 -19.81 -19.41 2.75
CA MET A 1 -18.87 -19.71 1.65
C MET A 1 -19.05 -18.57 0.67
N THR A 2 -18.32 -17.48 0.87
CA THR A 2 -18.38 -16.29 0.02
C THR A 2 -17.23 -16.38 -0.97
N ASP A 3 -17.58 -16.30 -2.24
CA ASP A 3 -16.70 -16.51 -3.37
C ASP A 3 -15.47 -15.59 -3.29
N VAL A 4 -14.30 -16.20 -3.47
CA VAL A 4 -12.97 -15.59 -3.27
C VAL A 4 -12.46 -14.91 -4.56
N GLU A 5 -13.32 -14.76 -5.56
CA GLU A 5 -13.07 -13.94 -6.74
C GLU A 5 -13.96 -12.71 -6.64
N GLY A 6 -13.36 -11.60 -6.21
CA GLY A 6 -14.00 -10.29 -6.09
C GLY A 6 -14.42 -9.74 -7.45
N ASN A 7 -15.48 -10.30 -8.04
CA ASN A 7 -16.22 -9.66 -9.11
C ASN A 7 -17.06 -8.56 -8.48
N PHE A 8 -16.48 -7.37 -8.36
CA PHE A 8 -17.18 -6.17 -7.95
C PHE A 8 -17.56 -5.37 -9.22
N PRO A 9 -18.75 -5.58 -9.78
CA PRO A 9 -19.15 -4.86 -10.98
C PRO A 9 -19.28 -3.37 -10.64
N ASN A 10 -18.51 -2.54 -11.36
CA ASN A 10 -18.50 -1.07 -11.34
C ASN A 10 -17.50 -0.34 -10.42
N LEU A 11 -16.41 -0.96 -9.97
CA LEU A 11 -15.28 -0.16 -9.44
C LEU A 11 -14.48 0.45 -10.58
N SER A 12 -14.03 1.69 -10.40
CA SER A 12 -13.15 2.35 -11.37
C SER A 12 -11.79 1.61 -11.41
N LEU A 13 -11.06 1.69 -12.52
CA LEU A 13 -9.73 1.05 -12.65
C LEU A 13 -8.78 1.47 -11.51
N GLU A 14 -8.91 2.70 -11.01
CA GLU A 14 -8.13 3.23 -9.89
C GLU A 14 -8.46 2.49 -8.59
N ASP A 15 -9.73 2.16 -8.35
CA ASP A 15 -10.12 1.42 -7.16
C ASP A 15 -9.67 -0.06 -7.21
N GLU A 16 -9.62 -0.67 -8.41
CA GLU A 16 -9.12 -2.04 -8.59
C GLU A 16 -7.61 -2.13 -8.31
N GLU A 17 -6.82 -1.16 -8.79
CA GLU A 17 -5.39 -1.07 -8.50
C GLU A 17 -5.15 -0.84 -7.01
N GLU A 18 -5.93 0.03 -6.36
CA GLU A 18 -5.83 0.25 -4.93
C GLU A 18 -6.11 -1.03 -4.13
N GLN A 19 -7.15 -1.78 -4.49
CA GLN A 19 -7.48 -3.04 -3.82
C GLN A 19 -6.42 -4.12 -4.06
N SER A 20 -5.92 -4.25 -5.28
CA SER A 20 -4.85 -5.20 -5.59
C SER A 20 -3.56 -4.85 -4.84
N MET A 21 -3.26 -3.56 -4.66
CA MET A 21 -2.14 -3.10 -3.86
C MET A 21 -2.34 -3.45 -2.38
N ARG A 22 -3.54 -3.22 -1.83
CA ARG A 22 -3.92 -3.61 -0.45
C ARG A 22 -3.74 -5.12 -0.23
N VAL A 23 -4.26 -5.95 -1.14
CA VAL A 23 -4.14 -7.41 -1.06
C VAL A 23 -2.69 -7.87 -1.14
N THR A 24 -1.90 -7.27 -2.03
CA THR A 24 -0.47 -7.59 -2.18
C THR A 24 0.29 -7.27 -0.89
N LEU A 25 0.08 -6.08 -0.29
CA LEU A 25 0.73 -5.69 0.96
C LEU A 25 0.32 -6.57 2.15
N VAL A 26 -0.94 -7.00 2.21
CA VAL A 26 -1.43 -7.96 3.21
C VAL A 26 -0.83 -9.36 3.01
N ASN A 27 -0.58 -9.77 1.77
CA ASN A 27 0.07 -11.06 1.49
C ASN A 27 1.59 -11.04 1.72
N VAL A 28 2.24 -9.90 1.47
CA VAL A 28 3.69 -9.72 1.60
C VAL A 28 4.12 -9.63 3.05
N GLY A 29 3.34 -8.95 3.87
CA GLY A 29 3.57 -8.87 5.30
C GLY A 29 2.46 -9.57 6.03
N HIS A 30 2.79 -10.54 6.90
CA HIS A 30 1.93 -10.86 8.03
C HIS A 30 1.89 -9.65 8.98
N LEU A 31 1.30 -8.54 8.51
CA LEU A 31 1.20 -7.27 9.22
C LEU A 31 0.30 -7.51 10.42
N ILE A 32 0.86 -7.37 11.61
CA ILE A 32 0.19 -7.83 12.84
C ILE A 32 -0.95 -6.87 13.21
N GLY A 33 -0.86 -5.59 12.82
CA GLY A 33 -1.84 -4.57 13.17
C GLY A 33 -2.63 -3.98 12.00
N GLY A 34 -2.56 -4.59 10.81
CA GLY A 34 -3.22 -4.06 9.62
C GLY A 34 -2.56 -2.80 9.06
N ILE A 35 -3.11 -2.34 7.93
CA ILE A 35 -2.58 -1.20 7.16
C ILE A 35 -3.75 -0.32 6.72
N SER A 36 -3.56 1.00 6.77
CA SER A 36 -4.45 1.95 6.12
C SER A 36 -3.72 2.57 4.94
N ILE A 37 -4.40 2.60 3.80
CA ILE A 37 -3.89 3.18 2.57
C ILE A 37 -4.75 4.39 2.24
N SER A 38 -4.12 5.49 1.86
CA SER A 38 -4.79 6.69 1.39
C SER A 38 -4.17 7.14 0.08
N ASP A 39 -5.01 7.35 -0.93
CA ASP A 39 -4.60 7.94 -2.19
C ASP A 39 -4.22 9.43 -2.00
N LEU A 40 -3.02 9.81 -2.46
CA LEU A 40 -2.54 11.20 -2.44
C LEU A 40 -2.61 11.87 -3.84
N ASN A 41 -3.18 11.18 -4.82
CA ASN A 41 -3.27 11.42 -6.25
C ASN A 41 -1.94 11.21 -6.99
N LYS A 42 -2.03 11.11 -8.33
CA LYS A 42 -0.87 11.01 -9.24
C LYS A 42 0.02 9.80 -8.96
N GLY A 43 -0.58 8.65 -8.61
CA GLY A 43 0.16 7.41 -8.32
C GLY A 43 0.95 7.44 -7.02
N LYS A 44 0.66 8.39 -6.11
CA LYS A 44 1.23 8.43 -4.77
C LYS A 44 0.24 7.87 -3.76
N PHE A 45 0.72 6.97 -2.93
CA PHE A 45 -0.08 6.35 -1.87
C PHE A 45 0.58 6.57 -0.52
N LEU A 46 -0.22 6.89 0.49
CA LEU A 46 0.20 6.95 1.87
C LEU A 46 -0.14 5.63 2.57
N PHE A 47 0.90 4.90 2.97
CA PHE A 47 0.77 3.71 3.80
C PHE A 47 0.93 4.08 5.27
N ARG A 48 -0.13 3.88 6.05
CA ARG A 48 -0.10 4.04 7.51
C ARG A 48 -0.09 2.66 8.16
N LEU A 49 1.05 2.37 8.78
CA LEU A 49 1.32 1.13 9.52
C LEU A 49 1.23 1.41 11.01
N TYR A 50 0.50 0.57 11.75
CA TYR A 50 0.23 0.80 13.17
C TYR A 50 1.26 0.18 14.11
N HIS A 51 2.12 -0.70 13.59
CA HIS A 51 3.20 -1.33 14.37
C HIS A 51 4.56 -1.09 13.70
N LYS A 52 5.57 -0.80 14.52
CA LYS A 52 6.94 -0.59 14.05
C LYS A 52 7.51 -1.82 13.33
N VAL A 53 7.19 -3.02 13.82
CA VAL A 53 7.63 -4.29 13.21
C VAL A 53 7.17 -4.40 11.76
N ASP A 54 5.98 -3.89 11.46
CA ASP A 54 5.40 -3.91 10.12
C ASP A 54 6.12 -2.92 9.18
N VAL A 55 6.52 -1.75 9.71
CA VAL A 55 7.38 -0.78 8.99
C VAL A 55 8.75 -1.38 8.68
N ASP A 56 9.42 -1.92 9.70
CA ASP A 56 10.76 -2.48 9.57
C ASP A 56 10.78 -3.64 8.54
N ARG A 57 9.72 -4.44 8.47
CA ARG A 57 9.56 -5.52 7.47
C ARG A 57 9.39 -4.99 6.05
N ILE A 58 8.58 -3.96 5.85
CA ILE A 58 8.38 -3.34 4.52
C ILE A 58 9.66 -2.66 4.05
N GLU A 59 10.39 -1.99 4.95
CA GLU A 59 11.68 -1.38 4.60
C GLU A 59 12.75 -2.43 4.30
N ALA A 60 12.81 -3.54 5.06
CA ALA A 60 13.82 -4.57 4.89
C ALA A 60 13.59 -5.52 3.70
N GLY A 61 12.34 -5.76 3.31
CA GLY A 61 12.01 -6.73 2.25
C GLY A 61 12.03 -6.18 0.82
N GLY A 62 12.34 -4.90 0.63
CA GLY A 62 12.37 -4.26 -0.69
C GLY A 62 13.56 -4.67 -1.56
N PRO A 63 13.53 -4.41 -2.88
CA PRO A 63 12.50 -3.66 -3.62
C PRO A 63 11.22 -4.47 -3.93
N TRP A 64 10.06 -3.85 -3.76
CA TRP A 64 8.75 -4.49 -4.00
C TRP A 64 8.25 -4.18 -5.41
N ASN A 65 7.74 -5.18 -6.11
CA ASN A 65 7.05 -4.98 -7.38
C ASN A 65 5.55 -5.18 -7.21
N PHE A 66 4.76 -4.27 -7.76
CA PHE A 66 3.31 -4.35 -7.85
C PHE A 66 2.89 -4.18 -9.30
N ASN A 67 2.19 -5.17 -9.87
CA ASN A 67 1.76 -5.15 -11.28
C ASN A 67 2.90 -4.81 -12.27
N SER A 68 4.09 -5.39 -12.09
CA SER A 68 5.31 -5.07 -12.86
C SER A 68 5.86 -3.64 -12.72
N HIS A 69 5.34 -2.86 -11.78
CA HIS A 69 5.85 -1.54 -11.41
C HIS A 69 6.61 -1.64 -10.09
N LEU A 70 7.77 -0.97 -10.02
CA LEU A 70 8.55 -0.89 -8.79
C LEU A 70 7.87 0.07 -7.80
N LEU A 71 7.59 -0.41 -6.59
CA LEU A 71 7.13 0.44 -5.51
C LEU A 71 8.33 1.13 -4.84
N VAL A 72 8.38 2.44 -4.96
CA VAL A 72 9.37 3.27 -4.25
C VAL A 72 8.74 3.72 -2.94
N THR A 73 9.34 3.32 -1.82
CA THR A 73 8.86 3.68 -0.48
C THR A 73 9.75 4.74 0.15
N HIS A 74 9.12 5.66 0.87
CA HIS A 74 9.82 6.65 1.68
C HIS A 74 9.15 6.75 3.04
N ARG A 75 9.95 6.65 4.09
CA ARG A 75 9.45 6.81 5.46
C ARG A 75 9.36 8.29 5.81
N LEU A 76 8.13 8.75 5.99
CA LEU A 76 7.85 10.11 6.44
C LEU A 76 8.31 10.33 7.89
N LYS A 77 8.91 11.50 8.13
CA LYS A 77 9.26 12.00 9.45
C LYS A 77 8.13 12.87 10.00
N TYR A 78 8.21 13.14 11.30
CA TYR A 78 7.27 14.05 11.93
C TYR A 78 7.42 15.46 11.33
N GLY A 79 6.29 16.04 10.91
CA GLY A 79 6.24 17.37 10.28
C GLY A 79 6.30 17.35 8.75
N ASP A 80 6.57 16.19 8.13
CA ASP A 80 6.55 16.06 6.68
C ASP A 80 5.11 16.10 6.14
N ASP A 81 4.90 16.82 5.02
CA ASP A 81 3.64 16.76 4.27
C ASP A 81 3.73 15.65 3.21
N PRO A 82 2.93 14.57 3.33
CA PRO A 82 2.91 13.47 2.37
C PRO A 82 2.63 13.92 0.92
N LYS A 83 1.91 15.02 0.71
CA LYS A 83 1.49 15.48 -0.62
C LYS A 83 2.58 16.26 -1.34
N THR A 84 3.43 16.97 -0.60
CA THR A 84 4.47 17.84 -1.17
C THR A 84 5.82 17.14 -1.29
N MET A 85 5.97 15.94 -0.74
CA MET A 85 7.19 15.15 -0.86
C MET A 85 7.50 14.85 -2.32
N LEU A 86 8.70 15.25 -2.74
CA LEU A 86 9.29 14.87 -4.02
C LEU A 86 10.04 13.55 -3.82
N LEU A 87 9.59 12.53 -4.53
CA LEU A 87 10.14 11.19 -4.58
C LEU A 87 10.67 10.94 -5.98
#